data_AF-X8DVU7-F1
#
_entry.id   AF-X8DVU7-F1
#
_cell.length_a   1.000
_cell.length_b   1.000
_cell.length_c   1.000
_cell.angle_alpha   90.00
_cell.angle_beta   90.00
_cell.angle_gamma   90.00
#
_symmetry.space_group_name_H-M   'P 1'
#
loop_
_entity.id
_entity.type
_entity.pdbx_description
1 polymer ?
#
loop_
_entity_poly.entity_id
_entity_poly.type
_entity_poly.pdbx_seq_one_letter_code
_entity_poly.pdbx_strand_id
1 'polypeptide(L)'
;MSDNRDNNANSERRAFASRTPASENPEPLKYRRGFVTGHQVTGWRFVMRRIASGVALHDARMLVDPLRTQSRAFGMGAVIVVTGLVGCFVFSLLRPSGIAGTDPILADRSTAALYVRVGDNLHPVLNLTSARLIAGKAADPTMVKSTQLDKFPRGNLIGIPGAPERMVQAKATDAAWAVCEAGQTSTDNRSVTVIAGPLDTDGDKAADLPRDRAAVVSSEAGTWLLWDGKRSALNLGDVAVTSALGFTAPPAVRPVTTRLLNAIPEAPALVIPAIAGAGRPPPTRYRLRHPSARCW
;
A
#
# COMPACT_ATOMS: atom_id res chain seq x y z
N MET A 1 29.56 30.21 -87.60
CA MET A 1 30.98 30.15 -87.20
C MET A 1 31.25 28.72 -86.78
N SER A 2 31.79 27.86 -87.65
CA SER A 2 33.23 27.66 -87.92
C SER A 2 33.90 27.00 -86.71
N ASP A 3 34.71 25.95 -86.75
CA ASP A 3 35.45 25.19 -87.76
C ASP A 3 35.97 23.94 -86.96
N ASN A 4 35.73 22.69 -87.35
CA ASN A 4 36.68 21.79 -88.01
C ASN A 4 37.88 21.23 -87.19
N ARG A 5 38.18 19.95 -87.48
CA ARG A 5 39.43 19.17 -87.31
C ARG A 5 39.72 18.36 -86.03
N ASP A 6 39.64 17.04 -86.26
CA ASP A 6 40.74 16.06 -86.28
C ASP A 6 41.33 15.45 -84.99
N ASN A 7 41.18 14.12 -84.97
CA ASN A 7 42.21 13.09 -84.79
C ASN A 7 42.81 12.79 -83.40
N ASN A 8 42.35 11.64 -82.87
CA ASN A 8 43.13 10.40 -82.69
C ASN A 8 44.30 10.39 -81.68
N ALA A 9 44.19 9.56 -80.63
CA ALA A 9 44.92 8.28 -80.50
C ALA A 9 45.27 7.89 -79.04
N ASN A 10 45.02 6.60 -78.75
CA ASN A 10 45.68 5.72 -77.77
C ASN A 10 45.43 5.86 -76.26
N SER A 11 44.48 5.07 -75.78
CA SER A 11 44.64 4.25 -74.58
C SER A 11 44.09 2.85 -74.86
N GLU A 12 44.99 1.90 -75.07
CA GLU A 12 44.71 0.48 -75.30
C GLU A 12 43.94 -0.13 -74.10
N ARG A 13 42.65 -0.41 -74.28
CA ARG A 13 41.96 -1.36 -73.39
C ARG A 13 42.35 -2.77 -73.79
N ARG A 14 43.24 -3.39 -73.02
CA ARG A 14 43.50 -4.84 -73.10
C ARG A 14 42.25 -5.60 -72.67
N ALA A 15 41.47 -6.08 -73.64
CA ALA A 15 40.40 -7.03 -73.40
C ALA A 15 41.00 -8.43 -73.18
N PHE A 16 40.60 -9.10 -72.10
CA PHE A 16 40.96 -10.49 -71.84
C PHE A 16 40.24 -11.39 -72.84
N ALA A 17 40.96 -11.91 -73.83
CA ALA A 17 40.43 -12.94 -74.72
C ALA A 17 40.26 -14.27 -73.95
N SER A 18 39.04 -14.80 -73.93
CA SER A 18 38.74 -16.11 -73.34
C SER A 18 39.45 -17.21 -74.12
N ARG A 19 40.40 -17.93 -73.49
CA ARG A 19 41.07 -19.12 -74.04
C ARG A 19 40.21 -20.38 -73.95
N THR A 20 38.93 -20.29 -74.31
CA THR A 20 38.12 -21.49 -74.56
C THR A 20 38.27 -21.83 -76.05
N PRO A 21 38.76 -23.03 -76.41
CA PRO A 21 38.76 -23.44 -77.80
C PRO A 21 37.33 -23.42 -78.34
N ALA A 22 37.14 -22.83 -79.53
CA ALA A 22 35.87 -22.87 -80.23
C ALA A 22 35.53 -24.34 -80.54
N SER A 23 34.38 -24.82 -80.08
CA SER A 23 33.94 -26.19 -80.35
C SER A 23 33.47 -26.29 -81.80
N GLU A 24 34.14 -27.11 -82.61
CA GLU A 24 33.88 -27.27 -84.05
C GLU A 24 32.79 -28.32 -84.36
N ASN A 25 31.84 -28.55 -83.43
CA ASN A 25 30.84 -29.61 -83.56
C ASN A 25 29.47 -29.03 -83.97
N PRO A 26 28.90 -29.41 -85.14
CA PRO A 26 27.69 -28.77 -85.70
C PRO A 26 26.35 -29.27 -85.10
N GLU A 27 26.36 -30.17 -84.11
CA GLU A 27 25.15 -30.68 -83.46
C GLU A 27 24.94 -30.03 -82.07
N PRO A 28 23.71 -29.59 -81.72
CA PRO A 28 23.43 -28.97 -80.43
C PRO A 28 23.64 -29.98 -79.29
N LEU A 29 24.53 -29.65 -78.35
CA LEU A 29 24.81 -30.47 -77.17
C LEU A 29 23.53 -30.65 -76.32
N LYS A 30 22.87 -31.80 -76.45
CA LYS A 30 21.75 -32.20 -75.57
C LYS A 30 22.29 -32.49 -74.16
N TYR A 31 22.14 -31.53 -73.26
CA TYR A 31 22.47 -31.70 -71.85
C TYR A 31 21.52 -32.74 -71.22
N ARG A 32 21.98 -33.98 -71.08
CA ARG A 32 21.28 -35.00 -70.29
C ARG A 32 21.32 -34.52 -68.84
N ARG A 33 20.15 -34.27 -68.21
CA ARG A 33 20.07 -34.00 -66.75
C ARG A 33 20.54 -35.24 -65.99
N GLY A 34 21.85 -35.36 -65.82
CA GLY A 34 22.47 -36.38 -64.99
C GLY A 34 22.14 -36.15 -63.53
N PHE A 35 22.10 -37.22 -62.74
CA PHE A 35 21.96 -37.16 -61.30
C PHE A 35 23.04 -36.24 -60.72
N VAL A 36 22.62 -35.12 -60.14
CA VAL A 36 23.53 -34.18 -59.48
C VAL A 36 24.08 -34.90 -58.26
N THR A 37 25.33 -35.34 -58.34
CA THR A 37 25.99 -36.01 -57.22
C THR A 37 26.26 -34.98 -56.12
N GLY A 38 26.32 -35.42 -54.85
CA GLY A 38 26.59 -34.51 -53.72
C GLY A 38 27.84 -33.65 -53.93
N HIS A 39 28.84 -34.22 -54.61
CA HIS A 39 30.08 -33.53 -55.00
C HIS A 39 29.84 -32.37 -55.98
N GLN A 40 28.94 -32.52 -56.95
CA GLN A 40 28.57 -31.42 -57.86
C GLN A 40 27.83 -30.30 -57.13
N VAL A 41 26.93 -30.62 -56.19
CA VAL A 41 26.25 -29.60 -55.37
C VAL A 41 27.25 -28.86 -54.49
N THR A 42 28.21 -29.57 -53.88
CA THR A 42 29.25 -28.92 -53.06
C THR A 42 30.18 -28.07 -53.89
N GLY A 43 30.56 -28.52 -55.10
CA GLY A 43 31.39 -27.74 -56.03
C GLY A 43 30.67 -26.47 -56.49
N TRP A 44 29.40 -26.57 -56.87
CA TRP A 44 28.59 -25.42 -57.24
C TRP A 44 28.42 -24.43 -56.07
N ARG A 45 28.11 -24.93 -54.86
CA ARG A 45 28.02 -24.08 -53.65
C ARG A 45 29.34 -23.38 -53.35
N PHE A 46 30.47 -24.05 -53.56
CA PHE A 46 31.79 -23.46 -53.37
C PHE A 46 32.03 -22.32 -54.37
N VAL A 47 31.74 -22.52 -55.66
CA VAL A 47 31.88 -21.48 -56.69
C VAL A 47 30.97 -20.29 -56.39
N MET A 48 29.70 -20.54 -56.06
CA MET A 48 28.75 -19.47 -55.72
C MET A 48 29.20 -18.67 -54.49
N ARG A 49 29.72 -19.35 -53.46
CA ARG A 49 30.22 -18.68 -52.25
C ARG A 49 31.46 -17.83 -52.55
N ARG A 50 32.36 -18.31 -53.42
CA ARG A 50 33.54 -17.54 -53.87
C ARG A 50 33.15 -16.30 -54.68
N ILE A 51 32.14 -16.38 -55.55
CA ILE A 51 31.62 -15.22 -56.29
C ILE A 51 31.01 -14.21 -55.32
N ALA A 52 30.19 -14.68 -54.37
CA ALA A 52 29.57 -13.80 -53.36
C ALA A 52 30.60 -13.07 -52.50
N SER A 53 31.65 -13.77 -52.03
CA SER A 53 32.76 -13.16 -51.28
C SER A 53 33.55 -12.16 -52.13
N GLY A 54 33.83 -12.49 -53.40
CA GLY A 54 34.54 -11.60 -54.32
C GLY A 54 33.78 -10.30 -54.60
N VAL A 55 32.45 -10.36 -54.71
CA VAL A 55 31.61 -9.16 -54.91
C VAL A 55 31.46 -8.35 -53.62
N ALA A 56 31.20 -9.01 -52.49
CA ALA A 56 30.91 -8.33 -51.23
C ALA A 56 32.16 -7.79 -50.52
N LEU A 57 33.30 -8.47 -50.62
CA LEU A 57 34.53 -8.14 -49.88
C LEU A 57 35.74 -7.83 -50.80
N HIS A 58 35.58 -7.85 -52.13
CA HIS A 58 36.68 -7.68 -53.10
C HIS A 58 37.85 -8.67 -52.95
N ASP A 59 37.69 -9.75 -52.19
CA ASP A 59 38.69 -10.80 -52.01
C ASP A 59 38.06 -12.19 -52.18
N ALA A 60 38.69 -13.03 -53.02
CA ALA A 60 38.25 -14.39 -53.32
C ALA A 60 38.97 -15.45 -52.46
N ARG A 61 39.89 -15.04 -51.57
CA ARG A 61 40.75 -15.96 -50.81
C ARG A 61 40.04 -16.74 -49.69
N MET A 62 38.79 -16.43 -49.33
CA MET A 62 38.00 -17.17 -48.31
C MET A 62 38.79 -17.52 -47.02
N LEU A 63 39.73 -16.67 -46.57
CA LEU A 63 40.56 -16.97 -45.40
C LEU A 63 39.75 -16.99 -44.10
N VAL A 64 38.65 -16.24 -44.04
CA VAL A 64 37.67 -16.25 -42.95
C VAL A 64 36.30 -16.04 -43.60
N ASP A 65 35.26 -16.72 -43.12
CA ASP A 65 33.91 -16.73 -43.70
C ASP A 65 32.98 -15.85 -42.82
N PRO A 66 33.11 -14.49 -42.84
CA PRO A 66 32.43 -13.60 -41.87
C PRO A 66 30.91 -13.73 -41.93
N LEU A 67 30.35 -13.99 -43.12
CA LEU A 67 28.93 -14.19 -43.35
C LEU A 67 28.38 -15.45 -42.65
N ARG A 68 29.22 -16.48 -42.47
CA ARG A 68 28.82 -17.71 -41.78
C ARG A 68 28.72 -17.50 -40.28
N THR A 69 29.63 -16.71 -39.69
CA THR A 69 29.58 -16.36 -38.27
C THR A 69 28.42 -15.40 -38.00
N GLN A 70 28.19 -14.43 -38.89
CA GLN A 70 27.09 -13.48 -38.79
C GLN A 70 25.71 -14.15 -38.94
N SER A 71 25.54 -15.03 -39.93
CA SER A 71 24.28 -15.79 -40.10
C SER A 71 24.01 -16.76 -38.94
N ARG A 72 25.04 -17.39 -38.37
CA ARG A 72 24.90 -18.23 -37.16
C ARG A 72 24.52 -17.39 -35.93
N ALA A 73 25.08 -16.18 -35.80
CA ALA A 73 24.71 -15.25 -34.74
C ALA A 73 23.24 -14.80 -34.87
N PHE A 74 22.78 -14.44 -36.07
CA PHE A 74 21.37 -14.14 -36.33
C PHE A 74 20.45 -15.35 -36.08
N GLY A 75 20.87 -16.54 -36.49
CA GLY A 75 20.11 -17.77 -36.24
C GLY A 75 19.97 -18.07 -34.76
N MET A 76 21.05 -17.94 -33.98
CA MET A 76 21.00 -18.10 -32.52
C MET A 76 20.12 -17.03 -31.86
N GLY A 77 20.25 -15.77 -32.29
CA GLY A 77 19.41 -14.68 -31.82
C GLY A 77 17.92 -14.94 -32.09
N ALA A 78 17.57 -15.40 -33.29
CA ALA A 78 16.20 -15.74 -33.65
C ALA A 78 15.64 -16.87 -32.76
N VAL A 79 16.43 -17.92 -32.51
CA VAL A 79 16.02 -19.03 -31.62
C VAL A 79 15.78 -18.53 -30.19
N ILE A 80 16.64 -17.66 -29.68
CA ILE A 80 16.47 -17.06 -28.34
C ILE A 80 15.19 -16.23 -28.28
N VAL A 81 14.93 -15.38 -29.27
CA VAL A 81 13.70 -14.56 -29.32
C VAL A 81 12.46 -15.44 -29.38
N VAL A 82 12.45 -16.45 -30.25
CA VAL A 82 11.32 -17.40 -30.36
C VAL A 82 11.10 -18.13 -29.03
N THR A 83 12.17 -18.60 -28.40
CA THR A 83 12.07 -19.28 -27.10
C THR A 83 11.55 -18.34 -26.01
N GLY A 84 12.00 -17.07 -26.00
CA GLY A 84 11.50 -16.05 -25.09
C GLY A 84 10.02 -15.75 -25.32
N LEU A 85 9.57 -15.63 -26.57
CA LEU A 85 8.16 -15.44 -26.91
C LEU A 85 7.29 -16.63 -26.47
N VAL A 86 7.77 -17.86 -26.70
CA VAL A 86 7.09 -19.07 -26.21
C VAL A 86 7.01 -19.08 -24.68
N GLY A 87 8.09 -18.69 -23.98
CA GLY A 87 8.11 -18.54 -22.53
C GLY A 87 7.08 -17.52 -22.03
N CYS A 88 7.04 -16.33 -22.64
CA CYS A 88 6.05 -15.30 -22.33
C CYS A 88 4.62 -15.78 -22.59
N PHE A 89 4.39 -16.51 -23.68
CA PHE A 89 3.07 -17.06 -24.03
C PHE A 89 2.60 -18.08 -22.99
N VAL A 90 3.46 -19.04 -22.62
CA VAL A 90 3.15 -20.05 -21.58
C VAL A 90 2.91 -19.37 -20.23
N PHE A 91 3.73 -18.39 -19.86
CA PHE A 91 3.54 -17.63 -18.63
C PHE A 91 2.20 -16.89 -18.60
N SER A 92 1.78 -16.32 -19.73
CA SER A 92 0.48 -15.65 -19.87
C SER A 92 -0.70 -16.61 -19.72
N LEU A 93 -0.57 -17.87 -20.15
CA LEU A 93 -1.60 -18.89 -19.97
C LEU A 93 -1.69 -19.39 -18.52
N LEU A 94 -0.54 -19.48 -17.82
CA LEU A 94 -0.49 -19.92 -16.41
C LEU A 94 -0.99 -18.85 -15.43
N ARG A 95 -0.85 -17.57 -15.77
CA ARG A 95 -1.42 -16.45 -15.01
C ARG A 95 -2.34 -15.62 -15.88
N PRO A 96 -3.59 -16.08 -16.12
CA PRO A 96 -4.59 -15.27 -16.79
C PRO A 96 -5.07 -14.16 -15.83
N SER A 97 -4.20 -13.18 -15.58
CA SER A 97 -4.51 -12.02 -14.76
C SER A 97 -5.63 -11.23 -15.45
N GLY A 98 -6.86 -11.35 -14.94
CA GLY A 98 -7.98 -10.52 -15.36
C GLY A 98 -9.30 -11.25 -15.62
N ILE A 99 -9.46 -12.50 -15.19
CA ILE A 99 -10.72 -13.24 -15.22
C ILE A 99 -11.34 -13.17 -13.82
N ALA A 100 -12.65 -12.93 -13.73
CA ALA A 100 -13.39 -12.80 -12.47
C ALA A 100 -13.47 -14.08 -11.63
N GLY A 101 -13.29 -15.24 -12.26
CA GLY A 101 -13.32 -16.53 -11.58
C GLY A 101 -14.55 -16.70 -10.69
N THR A 102 -14.32 -17.14 -9.46
CA THR A 102 -15.30 -17.22 -8.37
C THR A 102 -15.00 -16.22 -7.26
N ASP A 103 -14.24 -15.16 -7.57
CA ASP A 103 -13.85 -14.19 -6.56
C ASP A 103 -15.04 -13.30 -6.18
N PRO A 104 -15.27 -13.07 -4.88
CA PRO A 104 -16.43 -12.30 -4.43
C PRO A 104 -16.22 -10.80 -4.57
N ILE A 105 -14.97 -10.32 -4.61
CA ILE A 105 -14.63 -8.90 -4.71
C ILE A 105 -13.78 -8.71 -5.95
N LEU A 106 -14.27 -7.87 -6.86
CA LEU A 106 -13.64 -7.58 -8.13
C LEU A 106 -13.34 -6.09 -8.21
N ALA A 107 -12.20 -5.74 -8.78
CA ALA A 107 -11.85 -4.37 -9.10
C ALA A 107 -11.60 -4.23 -10.60
N ASP A 108 -12.17 -3.20 -11.21
CA ASP A 108 -11.87 -2.87 -12.59
C ASP A 108 -10.43 -2.37 -12.70
N ARG A 109 -9.64 -2.99 -13.60
CA ARG A 109 -8.26 -2.59 -13.86
C ARG A 109 -8.10 -1.19 -14.43
N SER A 110 -9.10 -0.68 -15.15
CA SER A 110 -9.03 0.63 -15.80
C SER A 110 -9.45 1.78 -14.89
N THR A 111 -10.48 1.57 -14.08
CA THR A 111 -11.11 2.62 -13.26
C THR A 111 -10.87 2.45 -11.77
N ALA A 112 -10.33 1.31 -11.33
CA ALA A 112 -10.26 0.89 -9.93
C ALA A 112 -11.63 0.83 -9.23
N ALA A 113 -12.74 0.84 -9.99
CA ALA A 113 -14.07 0.71 -9.43
C ALA A 113 -14.24 -0.66 -8.77
N LEU A 114 -14.81 -0.67 -7.56
CA LEU A 114 -15.01 -1.86 -6.75
C LEU A 114 -16.39 -2.45 -6.99
N TYR A 115 -16.41 -3.77 -7.07
CA TYR A 115 -17.63 -4.56 -7.24
C TYR A 115 -17.61 -5.76 -6.29
N VAL A 116 -18.79 -6.13 -5.80
CA VAL A 116 -18.98 -7.34 -4.99
C VAL A 116 -20.05 -8.22 -5.62
N ARG A 117 -19.78 -9.52 -5.65
CA ARG A 117 -20.73 -10.51 -6.16
C ARG A 117 -21.69 -10.93 -5.04
N VAL A 118 -22.98 -10.76 -5.27
CA VAL A 118 -24.06 -11.17 -4.35
C VAL A 118 -25.03 -12.05 -5.14
N GLY A 119 -25.01 -13.35 -4.84
CA GLY A 119 -25.66 -14.35 -5.68
C GLY A 119 -25.06 -14.36 -7.09
N ASP A 120 -25.89 -14.11 -8.10
CA ASP A 120 -25.48 -14.06 -9.51
C ASP A 120 -25.22 -12.63 -10.02
N ASN A 121 -25.56 -11.61 -9.23
CA ASN A 121 -25.42 -10.21 -9.62
C ASN A 121 -24.12 -9.60 -9.10
N LEU A 122 -23.58 -8.67 -9.90
CA LEU A 122 -22.43 -7.87 -9.55
C LEU A 122 -22.87 -6.46 -9.15
N HIS A 123 -22.66 -6.11 -7.88
CA HIS A 123 -23.04 -4.81 -7.34
C HIS A 123 -21.83 -3.88 -7.24
N PRO A 124 -21.88 -2.65 -7.77
CA PRO A 124 -20.84 -1.66 -7.49
C PRO A 124 -20.84 -1.30 -6.01
N VAL A 125 -19.66 -1.06 -5.43
CA VAL A 125 -19.49 -0.81 -3.99
C VAL A 125 -18.72 0.48 -3.74
N LEU A 126 -19.16 1.23 -2.73
CA LEU A 126 -18.55 2.51 -2.33
C LEU A 126 -17.12 2.39 -1.77
N ASN A 127 -16.77 1.27 -1.13
CA ASN A 127 -15.46 1.07 -0.50
C ASN A 127 -15.16 -0.42 -0.26
N LEU A 128 -13.87 -0.71 -0.08
CA LEU A 128 -13.38 -2.08 0.17
C LEU A 128 -13.92 -2.68 1.47
N THR A 129 -14.09 -1.86 2.51
CA THR A 129 -14.66 -2.29 3.79
C THR A 129 -16.07 -2.85 3.62
N SER A 130 -16.93 -2.13 2.90
CA SER A 130 -18.29 -2.60 2.59
C SER A 130 -18.26 -3.87 1.76
N ALA A 131 -17.37 -3.98 0.77
CA ALA A 131 -17.24 -5.19 -0.05
C ALA A 131 -16.84 -6.41 0.79
N ARG A 132 -15.90 -6.25 1.73
CA ARG A 132 -15.48 -7.32 2.67
C ARG A 132 -16.59 -7.70 3.65
N LEU A 133 -17.36 -6.73 4.13
CA LEU A 133 -18.52 -6.98 5.00
C LEU A 133 -19.60 -7.79 4.27
N ILE A 134 -19.93 -7.40 3.04
CA ILE A 134 -20.94 -8.10 2.21
C ILE A 134 -20.45 -9.51 1.83
N ALA A 135 -19.16 -9.65 1.49
CA ALA A 135 -18.57 -10.94 1.17
C ALA A 135 -18.37 -11.86 2.39
N GLY A 136 -18.50 -11.33 3.61
CA GLY A 136 -18.31 -12.08 4.86
C GLY A 136 -16.87 -12.54 5.11
N LYS A 137 -15.88 -12.01 4.37
CA LYS A 137 -14.47 -12.36 4.54
C LYS A 137 -13.54 -11.21 4.17
N ALA A 138 -12.35 -11.21 4.78
CA ALA A 138 -11.28 -10.25 4.50
C ALA A 138 -10.55 -10.57 3.19
N ALA A 139 -11.28 -10.62 2.07
CA ALA A 139 -10.71 -10.83 0.74
C ALA A 139 -10.15 -9.52 0.16
N ASP A 140 -9.08 -9.65 -0.62
CA ASP A 140 -8.55 -8.57 -1.44
C ASP A 140 -9.25 -8.54 -2.80
N PRO A 141 -9.40 -7.36 -3.42
CA PRO A 141 -10.08 -7.24 -4.69
C PRO A 141 -9.25 -7.85 -5.83
N THR A 142 -9.88 -8.68 -6.65
CA THR A 142 -9.24 -9.26 -7.84
C THR A 142 -9.32 -8.30 -9.02
N MET A 143 -8.17 -7.94 -9.60
CA MET A 143 -8.08 -6.99 -10.71
C MET A 143 -8.50 -7.61 -12.05
N VAL A 144 -9.67 -7.23 -12.57
CA VAL A 144 -10.26 -7.77 -13.80
C VAL A 144 -10.45 -6.71 -14.87
N LYS A 145 -10.55 -7.16 -16.14
CA LYS A 145 -10.86 -6.25 -17.25
C LYS A 145 -12.34 -5.86 -17.20
N SER A 146 -12.70 -4.63 -17.58
CA SER A 146 -14.09 -4.17 -17.65
C SER A 146 -14.98 -5.10 -18.49
N THR A 147 -14.45 -5.64 -19.59
CA THR A 147 -15.16 -6.60 -20.46
C THR A 147 -15.52 -7.94 -19.79
N GLN A 148 -14.87 -8.29 -18.68
CA GLN A 148 -15.27 -9.45 -17.88
C GLN A 148 -16.35 -9.09 -16.87
N LEU A 149 -16.36 -7.85 -16.37
CA LEU A 149 -17.43 -7.34 -15.49
C LEU A 149 -18.76 -7.24 -16.23
N ASP A 150 -18.73 -6.88 -17.52
CA ASP A 150 -19.91 -6.76 -18.38
C ASP A 150 -20.63 -8.10 -18.64
N LYS A 151 -19.99 -9.24 -18.34
CA LYS A 151 -20.59 -10.57 -18.44
C LYS A 151 -21.54 -10.89 -17.28
N PHE A 152 -21.44 -10.15 -16.19
CA PHE A 152 -22.29 -10.33 -15.02
C PHE A 152 -23.47 -9.36 -15.07
N PRO A 153 -24.67 -9.79 -14.68
CA PRO A 153 -25.78 -8.86 -14.49
C PRO A 153 -25.42 -7.83 -13.42
N ARG A 154 -25.60 -6.54 -13.74
CA ARG A 154 -25.28 -5.44 -12.82
C ARG A 154 -26.42 -5.21 -11.83
N GLY A 155 -26.08 -5.13 -10.56
CA GLY A 155 -26.99 -4.72 -9.49
C GLY A 155 -26.84 -3.25 -9.11
N ASN A 156 -27.62 -2.84 -8.10
CA ASN A 156 -27.57 -1.48 -7.55
C ASN A 156 -26.26 -1.19 -6.81
N LEU A 157 -25.90 0.09 -6.72
CA LEU A 157 -24.81 0.58 -5.88
C LEU A 157 -25.11 0.33 -4.41
N ILE A 158 -24.18 -0.30 -3.71
CA ILE A 158 -24.30 -0.64 -2.28
C ILE A 158 -23.05 -0.22 -1.50
N GLY A 159 -23.18 -0.13 -0.18
CA GLY A 159 -22.08 0.15 0.73
C GLY A 159 -22.39 1.25 1.73
N ILE A 160 -21.49 1.41 2.69
CA ILE A 160 -21.60 2.36 3.78
C ILE A 160 -20.81 3.63 3.41
N PRO A 161 -21.46 4.79 3.25
CA PRO A 161 -20.74 6.03 2.95
C PRO A 161 -19.81 6.42 4.11
N GLY A 162 -18.60 6.88 3.79
CA GLY A 162 -17.61 7.29 4.80
C GLY A 162 -16.89 6.14 5.52
N ALA A 163 -17.17 4.88 5.17
CA ALA A 163 -16.39 3.78 5.71
C ALA A 163 -14.93 3.85 5.25
N PRO A 164 -13.96 3.45 6.09
CA PRO A 164 -12.56 3.58 5.78
C PRO A 164 -12.15 2.71 4.59
N GLU A 165 -11.20 3.16 3.78
CA GLU A 165 -10.63 2.35 2.69
C GLU A 165 -9.53 1.41 3.18
N ARG A 166 -8.77 1.86 4.20
CA ARG A 166 -7.64 1.13 4.77
C ARG A 166 -7.95 0.74 6.21
N MET A 167 -7.92 -0.57 6.47
CA MET A 167 -8.07 -1.14 7.81
C MET A 167 -6.73 -1.72 8.24
N VAL A 168 -5.82 -0.83 8.67
CA VAL A 168 -4.52 -1.23 9.23
C VAL A 168 -4.63 -1.21 10.74
N GLN A 169 -4.35 -2.35 11.38
CA GLN A 169 -4.28 -2.44 12.83
C GLN A 169 -2.88 -2.04 13.30
N ALA A 170 -2.81 -1.28 14.40
CA ALA A 170 -1.56 -1.05 15.09
C ALA A 170 -1.03 -2.39 15.66
N LYS A 171 0.30 -2.55 15.69
CA LYS A 171 0.93 -3.75 16.28
C LYS A 171 0.95 -3.72 17.81
N ALA A 172 0.79 -2.55 18.41
CA ALA A 172 0.75 -2.40 19.86
C ALA A 172 -0.48 -3.11 20.43
N THR A 173 -0.26 -3.93 21.44
CA THR A 173 -1.32 -4.68 22.15
C THR A 173 -1.80 -3.99 23.41
N ASP A 174 -1.01 -3.04 23.93
CA ASP A 174 -1.33 -2.32 25.16
C ASP A 174 -2.44 -1.31 24.91
N ALA A 175 -3.45 -1.32 25.78
CA ALA A 175 -4.60 -0.43 25.71
C ALA A 175 -4.30 0.89 26.43
N ALA A 176 -3.45 1.73 25.83
CA ALA A 176 -3.18 3.07 26.32
C ALA A 176 -4.16 4.08 25.70
N TRP A 177 -5.07 4.62 26.52
CA TRP A 177 -6.04 5.64 26.12
C TRP A 177 -5.97 6.83 27.07
N ALA A 178 -5.94 8.03 26.49
CA ALA A 178 -6.00 9.26 27.26
C ALA A 178 -7.02 10.22 26.65
N VAL A 179 -7.73 10.95 27.51
CA VAL A 179 -8.63 12.04 27.13
C VAL A 179 -8.07 13.33 27.69
N CYS A 180 -7.64 14.21 26.80
CA CYS A 180 -7.05 15.50 27.15
C CYS A 180 -8.00 16.62 26.77
N GLU A 181 -8.05 17.65 27.61
CA GLU A 181 -8.76 18.89 27.32
C GLU A 181 -7.79 20.07 27.32
N ALA A 182 -7.81 20.82 26.23
CA ALA A 182 -7.02 22.04 26.06
C ALA A 182 -7.96 23.23 25.76
N GLY A 183 -7.68 24.38 26.38
CA GLY A 183 -8.44 25.61 26.16
C GLY A 183 -8.19 26.64 27.27
N GLN A 184 -8.36 27.92 26.94
CA GLN A 184 -8.26 29.01 27.90
C GLN A 184 -9.49 29.09 28.83
N THR A 185 -9.48 30.04 29.76
CA THR A 185 -10.43 30.25 30.87
C THR A 185 -11.93 30.32 30.52
N SER A 186 -12.37 30.27 29.26
CA SER A 186 -13.80 30.21 28.87
C SER A 186 -14.20 28.86 28.25
N THR A 187 -15.40 28.37 28.56
CA THR A 187 -15.93 27.06 28.13
C THR A 187 -16.12 26.93 26.61
N ASP A 188 -16.33 28.03 25.88
CA ASP A 188 -16.69 28.02 24.46
C ASP A 188 -15.57 27.59 23.49
N ASN A 189 -14.30 27.70 23.87
CA ASN A 189 -13.15 27.39 22.99
C ASN A 189 -12.27 26.26 23.52
N ARG A 190 -12.88 25.22 24.12
CA ARG A 190 -12.17 24.03 24.60
C ARG A 190 -12.23 22.89 23.59
N SER A 191 -11.06 22.35 23.24
CA SER A 191 -10.94 21.14 22.45
C SER A 191 -10.71 19.94 23.36
N VAL A 192 -11.40 18.84 23.07
CA VAL A 192 -11.18 17.54 23.69
C VAL A 192 -10.51 16.65 22.67
N THR A 193 -9.40 16.04 23.06
CA THR A 193 -8.60 15.15 22.22
C THR A 193 -8.53 13.79 22.87
N VAL A 194 -8.80 12.75 22.08
CA VAL A 194 -8.58 11.36 22.48
C VAL A 194 -7.26 10.91 21.87
N ILE A 195 -6.37 10.42 22.72
CA ILE A 195 -5.06 9.89 22.33
C ILE A 195 -5.09 8.38 22.53
N ALA A 196 -4.82 7.64 21.47
CA ALA A 196 -4.72 6.19 21.48
C ALA A 196 -3.24 5.82 21.29
N GLY A 197 -2.58 5.43 22.38
CA GLY A 197 -1.14 5.14 22.42
C GLY A 197 -0.47 5.62 23.71
N PRO A 198 0.80 5.22 23.92
CA PRO A 198 1.56 5.66 25.09
C PRO A 198 1.72 7.17 25.09
N LEU A 199 1.60 7.76 26.28
CA LEU A 199 1.90 9.17 26.50
C LEU A 199 3.39 9.34 26.77
N ASP A 200 3.94 10.42 26.24
CA ASP A 200 5.26 10.90 26.63
C ASP A 200 5.15 11.66 27.95
N THR A 201 5.78 11.13 29.00
CA THR A 201 5.77 11.68 30.36
C THR A 201 7.16 12.15 30.81
N ASP A 202 8.16 12.12 29.93
CA ASP A 202 9.54 12.46 30.29
C ASP A 202 9.81 13.98 30.33
N GLY A 203 8.80 14.81 30.02
CA GLY A 203 8.91 16.27 29.99
C GLY A 203 8.23 16.98 31.17
N ASP A 204 8.74 18.17 31.53
CA ASP A 204 8.24 18.98 32.66
C ASP A 204 6.82 19.58 32.48
N LYS A 205 6.18 19.36 31.33
CA LYS A 205 4.91 20.02 30.95
C LYS A 205 3.67 19.24 31.32
N ALA A 206 3.79 17.93 31.53
CA ALA A 206 2.67 17.05 31.85
C ALA A 206 3.14 15.96 32.81
N ALA A 207 2.44 15.83 33.94
CA ALA A 207 2.72 14.81 34.93
C ALA A 207 1.41 14.34 35.55
N ASP A 208 1.43 13.13 36.12
CA ASP A 208 0.31 12.62 36.90
C ASP A 208 0.02 13.54 38.09
N LEU A 209 -1.26 13.68 38.43
CA LEU A 209 -1.68 14.41 39.62
C LEU A 209 -1.24 13.61 40.86
N PRO A 210 -0.36 14.16 41.72
CA PRO A 210 0.06 13.47 42.94
C PRO A 210 -1.11 13.19 43.88
N ARG A 211 -1.04 12.11 44.67
CA ARG A 211 -2.13 11.67 45.56
C ARG A 211 -2.49 12.68 46.66
N ASP A 212 -1.56 13.56 47.02
CA ASP A 212 -1.73 14.64 47.99
C ASP A 212 -2.27 15.94 47.36
N ARG A 213 -2.55 15.95 46.05
CA ARG A 213 -3.09 17.10 45.33
C ARG A 213 -4.46 16.80 44.75
N ALA A 214 -5.28 17.85 44.69
CA ALA A 214 -6.59 17.83 44.07
C ALA A 214 -6.80 19.08 43.22
N ALA A 215 -7.66 19.00 42.22
CA ALA A 215 -8.04 20.12 41.38
C ALA A 215 -9.54 20.42 41.51
N VAL A 216 -9.89 21.68 41.73
CA VAL A 216 -11.29 22.12 41.74
C VAL A 216 -11.68 22.55 40.34
N VAL A 217 -12.72 21.93 39.80
CA VAL A 217 -13.18 22.17 38.43
C VAL A 217 -14.66 22.52 38.40
N SER A 218 -15.06 23.34 37.44
CA SER A 218 -16.47 23.66 37.19
C SER A 218 -16.90 23.21 35.80
N SER A 219 -18.16 22.80 35.71
CA SER A 219 -18.83 22.46 34.46
C SER A 219 -20.26 22.96 34.50
N GLU A 220 -21.00 22.80 33.40
CA GLU A 220 -22.45 23.05 33.37
C GLU A 220 -23.22 22.21 34.40
N ALA A 221 -22.70 21.05 34.80
CA ALA A 221 -23.31 20.16 35.80
C ALA A 221 -23.02 20.55 37.26
N GLY A 222 -22.16 21.55 37.49
CA GLY A 222 -21.75 22.01 38.82
C GLY A 222 -20.25 21.93 39.06
N THR A 223 -19.88 22.03 40.34
CA THR A 223 -18.50 22.06 40.81
C THR A 223 -18.07 20.68 41.31
N TRP A 224 -16.86 20.28 40.94
CA TRP A 224 -16.31 18.95 41.21
C TRP A 224 -14.89 19.08 41.77
N LEU A 225 -14.53 18.15 42.64
CA LEU A 225 -13.14 17.93 43.07
C LEU A 225 -12.58 16.73 42.33
N LEU A 226 -11.46 16.91 41.61
CA LEU A 226 -10.71 15.84 40.97
C LEU A 226 -9.57 15.41 41.91
N TRP A 227 -9.54 14.14 42.29
CA TRP A 227 -8.58 13.59 43.25
C TRP A 227 -8.40 12.09 43.02
N ASP A 228 -7.17 11.58 43.13
CA ASP A 228 -6.84 10.13 43.03
C ASP A 228 -7.57 9.38 41.90
N GLY A 229 -7.64 10.00 40.71
CA GLY A 229 -8.30 9.43 39.53
C GLY A 229 -9.84 9.39 39.59
N LYS A 230 -10.47 10.13 40.51
CA LYS A 230 -11.92 10.20 40.71
C LYS A 230 -12.41 11.64 40.70
N ARG A 231 -13.72 11.80 40.51
CA ARG A 231 -14.44 13.07 40.69
C ARG A 231 -15.46 12.94 41.80
N SER A 232 -15.56 13.94 42.68
CA SER A 232 -16.64 14.04 43.68
C SER A 232 -17.32 15.38 43.56
N ALA A 233 -18.65 15.42 43.66
CA ALA A 233 -19.40 16.66 43.69
C ALA A 233 -18.99 17.50 44.92
N LEU A 234 -18.77 18.79 44.73
CA LEU A 234 -18.32 19.71 45.77
C LEU A 234 -19.18 20.98 45.75
N ASN A 235 -19.79 21.30 46.89
CA ASN A 235 -20.45 22.59 47.09
C ASN A 235 -19.49 23.58 47.77
N LEU A 236 -19.03 24.60 47.03
CA LEU A 236 -18.14 25.64 47.56
C LEU A 236 -18.81 26.56 48.60
N GLY A 237 -20.15 26.55 48.68
CA GLY A 237 -20.88 27.27 49.73
C GLY A 237 -20.90 26.56 51.09
N ASP A 238 -20.51 25.27 51.15
CA ASP A 238 -20.43 24.53 52.40
C ASP A 238 -19.08 24.78 53.08
N VAL A 239 -19.07 25.73 54.02
CA VAL A 239 -17.85 26.14 54.76
C VAL A 239 -17.30 24.98 55.59
N ALA A 240 -18.15 24.09 56.09
CA ALA A 240 -17.70 22.99 56.94
C ALA A 240 -16.99 21.91 56.12
N VAL A 241 -17.49 21.60 54.91
CA VAL A 241 -16.79 20.70 53.97
C VAL A 241 -15.50 21.35 53.45
N THR A 242 -15.57 22.60 53.00
CA THR A 242 -14.42 23.29 52.39
C THR A 242 -13.26 23.52 53.38
N SER A 243 -13.57 23.87 54.64
CA SER A 243 -12.55 23.99 55.69
C SER A 243 -11.95 22.63 56.09
N ALA A 244 -12.75 21.55 56.14
CA ALA A 244 -12.25 20.21 56.39
C ALA A 244 -11.34 19.69 55.26
N LEU A 245 -11.55 20.15 54.03
CA LEU A 245 -10.66 19.92 52.88
C LEU A 245 -9.41 20.81 52.89
N GLY A 246 -9.28 21.74 53.84
CA GLY A 246 -8.12 22.60 54.00
C GLY A 246 -8.14 23.88 53.15
N PHE A 247 -9.29 24.27 52.59
CA PHE A 247 -9.40 25.56 51.88
C PHE A 247 -9.37 26.72 52.88
N THR A 248 -8.31 27.51 52.84
CA THR A 248 -8.16 28.74 53.64
C THR A 248 -8.71 29.99 52.94
N ALA A 249 -8.94 29.89 51.62
CA ALA A 249 -9.54 30.89 50.75
C ALA A 249 -10.29 30.19 49.61
N PRO A 250 -11.20 30.87 48.88
CA PRO A 250 -11.86 30.30 47.72
C PRO A 250 -10.83 29.73 46.72
N PRO A 251 -10.93 28.44 46.34
CA PRO A 251 -9.94 27.83 45.45
C PRO A 251 -10.07 28.39 44.03
N ALA A 252 -8.97 28.35 43.27
CA ALA A 252 -9.02 28.63 41.84
C ALA A 252 -9.82 27.52 41.14
N VAL A 253 -11.00 27.88 40.62
CA VAL A 253 -11.88 26.93 39.92
C VAL A 253 -11.55 26.94 38.43
N ARG A 254 -11.15 25.78 37.90
CA ARG A 254 -10.86 25.62 36.47
C ARG A 254 -12.11 25.15 35.72
N PRO A 255 -12.60 25.87 34.71
CA PRO A 255 -13.68 25.36 33.88
C PRO A 255 -13.22 24.12 33.10
N VAL A 256 -14.09 23.12 32.97
CA VAL A 256 -13.88 21.91 32.18
C VAL A 256 -15.16 21.51 31.44
N THR A 257 -15.03 20.77 30.35
CA THR A 257 -16.18 20.23 29.64
C THR A 257 -16.75 18.99 30.34
N THR A 258 -18.05 18.75 30.18
CA THR A 258 -18.71 17.51 30.61
C THR A 258 -18.11 16.28 29.93
N ARG A 259 -17.52 16.44 28.74
CA ARG A 259 -16.84 15.37 27.99
C ARG A 259 -15.62 14.84 28.73
N LEU A 260 -14.77 15.72 29.28
CA LEU A 260 -13.65 15.30 30.12
C LEU A 260 -14.15 14.65 31.42
N LEU A 261 -15.14 15.26 32.07
CA LEU A 261 -15.67 14.73 33.32
C LEU A 261 -16.24 13.32 33.15
N ASN A 262 -16.90 13.00 32.04
CA ASN A 262 -17.46 11.67 31.79
C ASN A 262 -16.40 10.57 31.65
N ALA A 263 -15.13 10.92 31.41
CA ALA A 263 -14.04 9.98 31.40
C ALA A 263 -13.54 9.63 32.83
N ILE A 264 -13.88 10.45 33.84
CA ILE A 264 -13.40 10.29 35.22
C ILE A 264 -14.50 9.64 36.07
N PRO A 265 -14.23 8.50 36.73
CA PRO A 265 -15.20 7.83 37.60
C PRO A 265 -15.72 8.74 38.72
N GLU A 266 -17.04 8.72 38.92
CA GLU A 266 -17.70 9.47 39.99
C GLU A 266 -17.63 8.71 41.32
N ALA A 267 -17.16 9.40 42.34
CA ALA A 267 -17.14 8.99 43.73
C ALA A 267 -18.24 9.74 44.51
N PRO A 268 -18.57 9.31 45.74
CA PRO A 268 -19.58 9.98 46.56
C PRO A 268 -19.33 11.48 46.68
N ALA A 269 -20.43 12.25 46.77
CA ALA A 269 -20.38 13.69 46.98
C ALA A 269 -19.65 14.03 48.28
N LEU A 270 -18.88 15.12 48.27
CA LEU A 270 -18.20 15.64 49.46
C LEU A 270 -19.21 16.40 50.30
N VAL A 271 -19.82 15.68 51.23
CA VAL A 271 -20.78 16.17 52.20
C VAL A 271 -20.44 15.62 53.58
N ILE A 272 -20.87 16.33 54.62
CA ILE A 272 -20.74 15.80 55.98
C ILE A 272 -21.68 14.61 56.13
N PRO A 273 -21.17 13.42 56.49
CA PRO A 273 -22.02 12.25 56.65
C PRO A 273 -23.01 12.48 57.80
N ALA A 274 -24.28 12.18 57.57
CA ALA A 274 -25.30 12.24 58.61
C ALA A 274 -25.07 11.10 59.62
N ILE A 275 -24.64 11.45 60.83
CA ILE A 275 -24.48 10.49 61.93
C ILE A 275 -25.80 10.39 62.69
N ALA A 276 -26.44 9.22 62.64
CA ALA A 276 -27.66 8.97 63.39
C ALA A 276 -27.42 9.13 64.90
N GLY A 277 -28.23 9.95 65.56
CA GLY A 277 -28.08 10.22 66.99
C GLY A 277 -26.90 11.14 67.35
N ALA A 278 -26.35 11.89 66.40
CA ALA A 278 -25.35 12.92 66.69
C ALA A 278 -25.79 13.84 67.84
N GLY A 279 -24.89 14.10 68.79
CA GLY A 279 -25.17 14.88 70.00
C GLY A 279 -25.83 14.09 71.16
N ARG A 280 -26.21 12.81 70.95
CA ARG A 280 -26.69 11.93 72.04
C ARG A 280 -25.54 11.14 72.67
N PRO A 281 -25.68 10.73 73.95
CA PRO A 281 -24.70 9.85 74.57
C PRO A 281 -24.56 8.54 73.78
N PRO A 282 -23.34 7.99 73.65
CA PRO A 282 -23.17 6.71 72.98
C PRO A 282 -23.94 5.61 73.71
N PRO A 283 -24.62 4.70 72.99
CA PRO A 283 -25.38 3.62 73.61
C PRO A 283 -24.49 2.66 74.40
N THR A 284 -23.22 2.54 74.03
CA THR A 284 -22.20 1.77 74.75
C THR A 284 -21.35 2.66 75.64
N ARG A 285 -21.50 2.52 76.97
CA ARG A 285 -20.55 3.06 77.94
C ARG A 285 -19.29 2.20 77.94
N TYR A 286 -18.24 2.63 77.24
CA TYR A 286 -16.92 2.04 77.44
C TYR A 286 -16.43 2.40 78.84
N ARG A 287 -16.39 1.41 79.74
CA ARG A 287 -15.82 1.57 81.08
C ARG A 287 -14.30 1.66 80.92
N LEU A 288 -13.76 2.88 80.84
CA LEU A 288 -12.32 3.08 80.89
C LEU A 288 -11.82 2.50 82.22
N ARG A 289 -11.02 1.43 82.15
CA ARG A 289 -10.43 0.80 83.32
C ARG A 289 -9.31 1.73 83.81
N HIS A 290 -9.65 2.68 84.68
CA HIS A 290 -8.65 3.46 85.38
C HIS A 290 -7.81 2.51 86.25
N PRO A 291 -6.47 2.43 86.08
CA PRO A 291 -5.64 1.78 87.07
C PRO A 291 -5.73 2.62 88.35
N SER A 292 -6.24 2.01 89.42
CA SER A 292 -6.21 2.62 90.75
C SER A 292 -4.74 2.83 91.14
N ALA A 293 -4.27 4.07 91.07
CA ALA A 293 -3.04 4.46 91.74
C ALA A 293 -3.30 4.34 93.25
N ARG A 294 -2.83 3.24 93.85
CA ARG A 294 -2.61 3.17 95.30
C ARG A 294 -1.31 3.91 95.56
N CYS A 295 -1.39 5.14 96.06
CA CYS A 295 -0.26 5.74 96.74
C CYS A 295 -0.06 4.99 98.07
N TRP A 296 1.14 4.47 98.27
CA TRP A 296 1.65 4.03 99.57
C TRP A 296 2.01 5.24 100.42
#